data_AF-A0A9X1PFU7-F1
#
_entry.id   AF-A0A9X1PFU7-F1
#
_cell.length_a   1.000
_cell.length_b   1.000
_cell.length_c   1.000
_cell.angle_alpha   90.00
_cell.angle_beta   90.00
_cell.angle_gamma   90.00
#
_symmetry.space_group_name_H-M   'P 1'
#
loop_
_entity.id
_entity.type
_entity.pdbx_description
1 polymer ?
#
loop_
_entity_poly.entity_id
_entity_poly.type
_entity_poly.pdbx_seq_one_letter_code
_entity_poly.pdbx_strand_id
1 'polypeptide(L)'
;MKKDIIFHPVQGIQVAIVRSINDLGADEWNVIVINRNQEPITNVFVTSKGYGSGESGVNPDQRTSTLRHFFPEIKAGEHVVVEPIMPEVFHLNNEFWVSYFIGNQIYDKKFIFVPDSIIEDNLIQISPLGLEGVVHE
;
A
#
# COMPACT_ATOMS: atom_id res chain seq x y z
N MET A 1 -17.89 -24.33 10.45
CA MET A 1 -17.69 -24.75 9.04
C MET A 1 -17.54 -23.47 8.22
N LYS A 2 -16.31 -23.15 7.80
CA LYS A 2 -16.06 -21.94 7.00
C LYS A 2 -16.51 -22.25 5.57
N LYS A 3 -17.57 -21.58 5.12
CA LYS A 3 -18.01 -21.64 3.72
C LYS A 3 -16.83 -21.29 2.82
N ASP A 4 -16.69 -22.02 1.72
CA ASP A 4 -15.67 -21.80 0.70
C ASP A 4 -15.70 -20.35 0.24
N ILE A 5 -14.67 -19.59 0.61
CA ILE A 5 -14.49 -18.22 0.15
C ILE A 5 -13.91 -18.35 -1.26
N ILE A 6 -14.72 -18.03 -2.26
CA ILE A 6 -14.27 -17.94 -3.64
C ILE A 6 -13.33 -16.73 -3.70
N PHE A 7 -12.02 -16.99 -3.80
CA PHE A 7 -11.03 -15.94 -4.06
C PHE A 7 -11.14 -15.55 -5.53
N HIS A 8 -11.78 -14.41 -5.77
CA HIS A 8 -11.74 -13.77 -7.08
C HIS A 8 -10.37 -13.14 -7.29
N PRO A 9 -9.79 -13.20 -8.51
CA PRO A 9 -8.54 -12.53 -8.81
C PRO A 9 -8.69 -11.04 -8.48
N VAL A 10 -7.72 -10.49 -7.75
CA VAL A 10 -7.73 -9.09 -7.33
C VAL A 10 -7.69 -8.21 -8.57
N GLN A 11 -8.65 -7.29 -8.70
CA GLN A 11 -8.77 -6.40 -9.84
C GLN A 11 -8.33 -4.99 -9.47
N GLY A 12 -7.33 -4.50 -10.20
CA GLY A 12 -7.02 -3.07 -10.34
C GLY A 12 -6.63 -2.28 -9.09
N ILE A 13 -6.43 -2.90 -7.92
CA ILE A 13 -5.95 -2.18 -6.74
C ILE A 13 -4.43 -2.29 -6.64
N GLN A 14 -3.78 -1.15 -6.47
CA GLN A 14 -2.34 -1.03 -6.26
C GLN A 14 -2.08 -0.30 -4.95
N VAL A 15 -0.95 -0.60 -4.31
CA VAL A 15 -0.39 0.22 -3.23
C VAL A 15 0.88 0.84 -3.75
N ALA A 16 1.12 2.11 -3.43
CA ALA A 16 2.36 2.78 -3.78
C ALA A 16 2.94 3.53 -2.58
N ILE A 17 4.26 3.59 -2.52
CA ILE A 17 4.99 4.47 -1.61
C ILE A 17 5.50 5.62 -2.46
N VAL A 18 4.88 6.79 -2.30
CA VAL A 18 5.10 7.97 -3.13
C VAL A 18 5.94 9.00 -2.41
N ARG A 19 6.78 9.69 -3.18
CA ARG A 19 7.61 10.81 -2.73
C ARG A 19 7.05 12.12 -3.28
N SER A 20 6.99 13.13 -2.42
CA SER A 20 6.79 14.53 -2.79
C SER A 20 7.83 15.40 -2.06
N ILE A 21 7.98 16.64 -2.51
CA ILE A 21 8.78 17.65 -1.80
C ILE A 21 7.81 18.53 -1.03
N ASN A 22 8.00 18.66 0.28
CA ASN A 22 7.18 19.54 1.12
C ASN A 22 7.61 21.02 1.02
N ASP A 23 6.87 21.91 1.68
CA ASP A 23 7.13 23.37 1.65
C ASP A 23 8.51 23.77 2.17
N LEU A 24 9.19 22.88 2.92
CA LEU A 24 10.52 23.08 3.46
C LEU A 24 11.63 22.56 2.54
N GLY A 25 11.27 22.02 1.36
CA GLY A 25 12.21 21.44 0.41
C GLY A 25 12.74 20.05 0.82
N ALA A 26 12.05 19.37 1.75
CA ALA A 26 12.43 18.03 2.19
C ALA A 26 11.51 16.96 1.59
N ASP A 27 12.07 15.76 1.40
CA ASP A 27 11.31 14.59 0.95
C ASP A 27 10.24 14.21 1.97
N GLU A 28 9.01 14.09 1.50
CA GLU A 28 7.89 13.53 2.23
C GLU A 28 7.42 12.25 1.54
N TRP A 29 7.26 11.19 2.33
CA TRP A 29 6.90 9.88 1.84
C TRP A 29 5.55 9.46 2.40
N ASN A 30 4.67 9.02 1.51
CA ASN A 30 3.32 8.62 1.84
C ASN A 30 2.98 7.27 1.21
N VAL A 31 2.25 6.44 1.95
CA VAL A 31 1.63 5.24 1.42
C VAL A 31 0.28 5.65 0.83
N ILE A 32 0.00 5.22 -0.40
CA ILE A 32 -1.29 5.42 -1.05
C ILE A 32 -1.89 4.11 -1.53
N VAL A 33 -3.22 4.05 -1.56
CA VAL A 33 -3.98 2.99 -2.26
C VAL A 33 -4.58 3.61 -3.50
N ILE A 34 -4.35 3.00 -4.66
CA ILE A 34 -4.82 3.46 -5.96
C ILE A 34 -5.87 2.49 -6.49
N ASN A 35 -7.01 3.04 -6.90
CA ASN A 35 -8.04 2.28 -7.59
C ASN A 35 -7.88 2.44 -9.12
N ARG A 36 -7.28 1.46 -9.79
CA ARG A 36 -7.17 1.39 -11.25
C ARG A 36 -8.39 0.77 -11.94
N ASN A 37 -9.41 0.36 -11.19
CA ASN A 37 -10.64 -0.13 -11.78
C ASN A 37 -11.44 1.02 -12.41
N GLN A 38 -12.37 0.66 -13.30
CA GLN A 38 -13.32 1.62 -13.88
C GLN A 38 -14.53 1.90 -12.97
N GLU A 39 -14.63 1.20 -11.84
CA GLU A 39 -15.70 1.35 -10.85
C GLU A 39 -15.12 1.74 -9.48
N PRO A 40 -15.90 2.45 -8.63
CA PRO A 40 -15.48 2.76 -7.28
C PRO A 40 -15.34 1.49 -6.43
N ILE A 41 -14.38 1.50 -5.51
CA ILE A 41 -14.31 0.52 -4.43
C ILE A 41 -14.83 1.15 -3.15
N THR A 42 -15.50 0.38 -2.32
CA THR A 42 -16.13 0.86 -1.08
C THR A 42 -15.68 0.06 0.11
N ASN A 43 -15.89 0.64 1.31
CA ASN A 43 -15.53 0.03 2.59
C ASN A 43 -14.10 -0.51 2.60
N VAL A 44 -13.15 0.35 2.25
CA VAL A 44 -11.74 -0.01 2.10
C VAL A 44 -11.08 0.00 3.48
N PHE A 45 -10.59 -1.15 3.90
CA PHE A 45 -9.80 -1.31 5.11
C PHE A 45 -8.34 -1.54 4.73
N VAL A 46 -7.43 -0.80 5.36
CA VAL A 46 -5.99 -0.98 5.17
C VAL A 46 -5.37 -1.27 6.53
N THR A 47 -4.78 -2.46 6.68
CA THR A 47 -3.95 -2.78 7.84
C THR A 47 -2.49 -2.70 7.44
N SER A 48 -1.71 -1.86 8.12
CA SER A 48 -0.28 -1.71 7.87
C SER A 48 0.56 -2.22 9.04
N LYS A 49 1.73 -2.78 8.72
CA LYS A 49 2.76 -3.18 9.69
C LYS A 49 4.11 -3.38 8.99
N GLY A 50 5.19 -3.17 9.73
CA GLY A 50 6.55 -3.45 9.33
C GLY A 50 7.13 -4.59 10.16
N TYR A 51 7.90 -5.49 9.55
CA TYR A 51 8.60 -6.55 10.27
C TYR A 51 9.93 -6.92 9.60
N GLY A 52 10.93 -7.22 10.44
CA GLY A 52 12.20 -7.78 9.97
C GLY A 52 12.05 -9.21 9.49
N SER A 53 12.90 -9.61 8.54
CA SER A 53 13.06 -11.00 8.11
C SER A 53 14.53 -11.39 8.24
N GLY A 54 14.79 -12.55 8.83
CA GLY A 54 16.16 -13.08 8.96
C GLY A 54 16.82 -13.37 7.61
N GLU A 55 16.03 -13.52 6.54
CA GLU A 55 16.53 -13.71 5.17
C GLU A 55 17.11 -12.43 4.57
N SER A 56 16.72 -11.25 5.10
CA SER A 56 17.14 -9.94 4.58
C SER A 56 18.30 -9.32 5.36
N GLY A 57 18.92 -10.05 6.30
CA GLY A 57 19.94 -9.50 7.21
C GLY A 57 19.40 -8.52 8.26
N VAL A 58 18.08 -8.39 8.35
CA VAL A 58 17.37 -7.49 9.27
C VAL A 58 17.06 -8.24 10.57
N ASN A 59 17.10 -7.54 11.70
CA ASN A 59 16.72 -8.12 12.99
C ASN A 59 15.28 -8.68 12.92
N PRO A 60 15.08 -10.01 13.05
CA PRO A 60 13.75 -10.62 12.93
C PRO A 60 12.78 -10.23 14.06
N ASP A 61 13.30 -9.69 15.16
CA ASP A 61 12.50 -9.20 16.28
C ASP A 61 12.03 -7.74 16.07
N GLN A 62 12.59 -7.01 15.10
CA GLN A 62 12.18 -5.65 14.81
C GLN A 62 10.80 -5.65 14.15
N ARG A 63 9.86 -4.90 14.76
CA ARG A 63 8.49 -4.75 14.26
C ARG A 63 7.99 -3.33 14.51
N THR A 64 7.12 -2.84 13.64
CA THR A 64 6.36 -1.62 13.89
C THR A 64 4.99 -1.95 14.48
N SER A 65 4.30 -0.93 15.00
CA SER A 65 2.91 -1.04 15.41
C SER A 65 2.01 -1.41 14.23
N THR A 66 0.95 -2.18 14.49
CA THR A 66 -0.08 -2.42 13.49
C THR A 66 -1.09 -1.28 13.47
N LEU A 67 -1.21 -0.58 12.35
CA LEU A 67 -2.17 0.49 12.16
C LEU A 67 -3.34 0.01 11.28
N ARG A 68 -4.50 0.62 11.45
CA ARG A 68 -5.73 0.27 10.72
C ARG A 68 -6.43 1.53 10.27
N HIS A 69 -6.65 1.61 8.97
CA HIS A 69 -7.27 2.73 8.29
C HIS A 69 -8.56 2.28 7.62
N PHE A 70 -9.51 3.20 7.55
CA PHE A 70 -10.81 2.96 6.90
C PHE A 70 -11.15 4.12 5.98
N PHE A 71 -11.47 3.78 4.73
CA PHE A 71 -11.93 4.72 3.72
C PHE A 71 -13.29 4.27 3.20
N PRO A 72 -14.34 5.11 3.28
CA PRO A 72 -15.67 4.73 2.83
C PRO A 72 -15.72 4.38 1.34
N GLU A 73 -14.96 5.09 0.51
CA GLU A 73 -14.92 4.93 -0.94
C GLU A 73 -13.59 5.41 -1.51
N ILE A 74 -13.12 4.76 -2.58
CA ILE A 74 -12.09 5.25 -3.49
C ILE A 74 -12.66 5.15 -4.91
N LYS A 75 -12.87 6.29 -5.58
CA LYS A 75 -13.47 6.30 -6.91
C LYS A 75 -12.56 5.68 -7.96
N ALA A 76 -13.14 5.33 -9.09
CA ALA A 76 -12.42 4.83 -10.26
C ALA A 76 -11.31 5.80 -10.68
N GLY A 77 -10.09 5.30 -10.81
CA GLY A 77 -8.90 6.08 -11.18
C GLY A 77 -8.34 6.99 -10.08
N GLU A 78 -8.98 7.08 -8.92
CA GLU A 78 -8.53 7.90 -7.80
C GLU A 78 -7.64 7.12 -6.82
N HIS A 79 -7.09 7.84 -5.85
CA HIS A 79 -6.28 7.28 -4.77
C HIS A 79 -6.61 7.96 -3.45
N VAL A 80 -6.21 7.32 -2.35
CA VAL A 80 -6.23 7.92 -1.01
C VAL A 80 -4.85 7.78 -0.38
N VAL A 81 -4.46 8.78 0.40
CA VAL A 81 -3.30 8.69 1.29
C VAL A 81 -3.70 7.87 2.50
N VAL A 82 -2.97 6.77 2.73
CA VAL A 82 -3.16 5.87 3.85
C VAL A 82 -2.48 6.43 5.09
N GLU A 83 -1.17 6.62 5.01
CA GLU A 83 -0.35 7.13 6.11
C GLU A 83 0.99 7.67 5.59
N PRO A 84 1.61 8.63 6.32
CA PRO A 84 3.01 8.95 6.11
C PRO A 84 3.88 7.77 6.51
N ILE A 85 4.99 7.57 5.81
CA ILE A 85 5.96 6.51 6.10
C ILE A 85 7.38 7.09 6.18
N MET A 86 8.13 6.71 7.21
CA MET A 86 9.48 7.21 7.40
C MET A 86 10.50 6.32 6.66
N PRO A 87 11.51 6.89 5.97
CA PRO A 87 12.56 6.09 5.33
C PRO A 87 13.29 5.12 6.28
N GLU A 88 13.31 5.43 7.58
CA GLU A 88 13.86 4.57 8.64
C GLU A 88 13.17 3.19 8.76
N VAL A 89 12.02 2.96 8.12
CA VAL A 89 11.37 1.64 8.08
C VAL A 89 11.49 0.95 6.73
N PHE A 90 12.15 1.55 5.74
CA PHE A 90 12.29 0.97 4.39
C PHE A 90 13.17 -0.28 4.37
N HIS A 91 14.02 -0.47 5.38
CA HIS A 91 14.78 -1.71 5.56
C HIS A 91 13.94 -2.86 6.13
N LEU A 92 12.66 -2.65 6.43
CA LEU A 92 11.74 -3.70 6.87
C LEU A 92 10.90 -4.22 5.70
N ASN A 93 10.27 -5.39 5.89
CA ASN A 93 9.12 -5.75 5.08
C ASN A 93 7.93 -4.90 5.53
N ASN A 94 7.49 -3.99 4.67
CA ASN A 94 6.32 -3.16 4.92
C ASN A 94 5.10 -3.83 4.26
N GLU A 95 4.25 -4.45 5.08
CA GLU A 95 3.04 -5.15 4.66
C GLU A 95 1.82 -4.24 4.79
N PHE A 96 1.08 -4.10 3.68
CA PHE A 96 -0.20 -3.45 3.59
C PHE A 96 -1.25 -4.46 3.15
N TRP A 97 -2.15 -4.82 4.05
CA TRP A 97 -3.30 -5.67 3.74
C TRP A 97 -4.51 -4.79 3.46
N VAL A 98 -4.93 -4.76 2.20
CA VAL A 98 -6.08 -4.00 1.71
C VAL A 98 -7.27 -4.95 1.53
N SER A 99 -8.38 -4.65 2.21
CA SER A 99 -9.68 -5.30 2.02
C SER A 99 -10.66 -4.27 1.47
N TYR A 100 -11.45 -4.60 0.46
CA TYR A 100 -12.38 -3.65 -0.16
C TYR A 100 -13.58 -4.36 -0.80
N PHE A 101 -14.61 -3.59 -1.13
CA PHE A 101 -15.81 -4.09 -1.80
C PHE A 101 -15.93 -3.51 -3.20
N ILE A 102 -16.28 -4.38 -4.16
CA ILE A 102 -16.84 -4.01 -5.45
C ILE A 102 -18.29 -4.51 -5.46
N GLY A 103 -19.25 -3.58 -5.44
CA GLY A 103 -20.66 -3.91 -5.19
C GLY A 103 -20.83 -4.65 -3.84
N ASN A 104 -21.34 -5.87 -3.88
CA ASN A 104 -21.56 -6.71 -2.70
C ASN A 104 -20.44 -7.75 -2.46
N GLN A 105 -19.42 -7.78 -3.32
CA GLN A 105 -18.33 -8.75 -3.24
C GLN A 105 -17.13 -8.13 -2.51
N ILE A 106 -16.60 -8.86 -1.53
CA ILE A 106 -15.36 -8.50 -0.82
C ILE A 106 -14.13 -9.08 -1.53
N TYR A 107 -13.05 -8.30 -1.51
CA TYR A 107 -11.73 -8.64 -2.02
C TYR A 107 -10.67 -8.31 -0.98
N ASP A 108 -9.60 -9.09 -0.97
CA ASP A 108 -8.50 -8.97 -0.03
C ASP A 108 -7.17 -9.17 -0.77
N LYS A 109 -6.21 -8.26 -0.58
CA LYS A 109 -4.85 -8.41 -1.09
C LYS A 109 -3.81 -7.91 -0.10
N LYS A 110 -2.67 -8.61 -0.03
CA LYS A 110 -1.49 -8.16 0.68
C LYS A 110 -0.45 -7.65 -0.30
N PHE A 111 0.10 -6.48 0.00
CA PHE A 111 1.21 -5.84 -0.71
C PHE A 111 2.38 -5.76 0.26
N ILE A 112 3.55 -6.27 -0.14
CA ILE A 112 4.72 -6.31 0.74
C ILE A 112 5.88 -5.64 0.01
N PHE A 113 6.25 -4.45 0.49
CA PHE A 113 7.48 -3.80 0.06
C PHE A 113 8.63 -4.40 0.87
N VAL A 114 9.43 -5.23 0.21
CA VAL A 114 10.60 -5.88 0.81
C VAL A 114 11.74 -4.86 0.99
N PRO A 115 12.73 -5.15 1.85
CA PRO A 115 13.92 -4.31 1.96
C PRO A 115 14.56 -4.04 0.60
N ASP A 116 15.14 -2.86 0.44
CA ASP A 116 15.79 -2.37 -0.79
C ASP A 116 14.85 -2.23 -2.01
N SER A 117 13.53 -2.39 -1.84
CA SER A 117 12.57 -2.11 -2.92
C SER A 117 12.25 -0.62 -3.06
N ILE A 118 12.32 0.14 -1.97
CA ILE A 118 11.99 1.58 -1.93
C ILE A 118 13.29 2.37 -2.10
N ILE A 119 13.80 2.38 -3.34
CA ILE A 119 15.07 3.02 -3.73
C ILE A 119 14.86 3.89 -4.98
N GLU A 120 15.74 4.86 -5.20
CA GLU A 120 15.68 5.79 -6.35
C GLU A 120 15.52 5.07 -7.69
N ASP A 121 16.26 3.98 -7.90
CA ASP A 121 16.26 3.21 -9.16
C ASP A 121 14.90 2.56 -9.48
N ASN A 122 14.06 2.37 -8.46
CA ASN A 122 12.72 1.80 -8.60
C ASN A 122 11.61 2.86 -8.65
N LEU A 123 11.96 4.15 -8.53
CA LEU A 123 10.97 5.22 -8.62
C LEU A 123 10.46 5.36 -10.05
N ILE A 124 9.14 5.36 -10.17
CA ILE A 124 8.44 5.53 -11.43
C ILE A 124 7.41 6.65 -11.32
N GLN A 125 7.07 7.23 -12.47
CA GLN A 125 5.97 8.16 -12.60
C GLN A 125 4.64 7.40 -12.65
N ILE A 126 3.79 7.66 -11.67
CA ILE A 126 2.48 7.04 -11.48
C ILE A 126 1.44 7.83 -12.28
N SER A 127 1.35 7.54 -13.56
CA SER A 127 0.34 8.13 -14.44
C SER A 127 -1.06 7.52 -14.21
N PRO A 128 -2.16 8.28 -14.36
CA PRO A 128 -2.24 9.71 -14.67
C PRO A 128 -2.19 10.62 -13.43
N LEU A 129 -1.88 10.08 -12.24
CA LEU A 129 -1.93 10.83 -10.97
C LEU A 129 -0.84 11.90 -10.85
N GLY A 130 0.22 11.82 -11.65
CA GLY A 130 1.34 12.77 -11.60
C GLY A 130 2.16 12.67 -10.31
N LEU A 131 2.16 11.49 -9.69
CA LEU A 131 2.95 11.17 -8.50
C LEU A 131 4.20 10.39 -8.90
N GLU A 132 5.25 10.44 -8.07
CA GLU A 132 6.45 9.62 -8.22
C GLU A 132 6.55 8.65 -7.04
N GLY A 133 6.90 7.40 -7.28
CA GLY A 133 6.99 6.41 -6.21
C GLY A 133 7.30 5.00 -6.68
N VAL A 134 7.34 4.07 -5.73
CA VAL A 134 7.42 2.63 -5.99
C VAL A 134 6.03 2.03 -5.89
N VAL A 135 5.61 1.31 -6.93
CA VAL A 135 4.27 0.71 -7.03
C VAL A 135 4.34 -0.80 -6.84
N HIS A 136 3.42 -1.34 -6.04
CA HIS A 136 3.19 -2.77 -5.91
C HIS A 136 1.76 -3.09 -6.40
N GLU A 137 1.68 -4.02 -7.35
CA GLU A 137 0.42 -4.39 -8.01
C GLU A 137 -0.18 -5.71 -7.56
#